data_AF-A0A3C0KGX5-F1
#
_entry.id   AF-A0A3C0KGX5-F1
#
_cell.length_a   1.000
_cell.length_b   1.000
_cell.length_c   1.000
_cell.angle_alpha   90.00
_cell.angle_beta   90.00
_cell.angle_gamma   90.00
#
_symmetry.space_group_name_H-M   'P 1'
#
loop_
_entity.id
_entity.type
_entity.pdbx_description
1 polymer ?
#
loop_
_entity_poly.entity_id
_entity_poly.type
_entity_poly.pdbx_seq_one_letter_code
_entity_poly.pdbx_strand_id
1 'polypeptide(L)'
;LAHFEPEQEFVLEPGDMLYLPPGYAHDGIAEGECMTYSIGFRVPARAELARELLMRVAEEEGDDDVPVLYRDAGQEAVDQPAAIPEQLHEFARDALERALREPLALQRALGEYLTEPKPSVWFEPQDAGVMLEGVALDRRTRMMYDAQHVFINGDSYRAAGRDATLMRRLADQRWLGSRDLARASDDALELLSSWCDAGWAHAGVYPQETP
;
A
#
# COMPACT_ATOMS: atom_id res chain seq x y z
N LEU A 1 14.98 -24.71 -19.50
CA LEU A 1 15.98 -24.16 -20.45
C LEU A 1 16.53 -25.19 -21.45
N ALA A 2 16.13 -26.48 -21.42
CA ALA A 2 16.67 -27.48 -22.36
C ALA A 2 16.42 -27.18 -23.85
N HIS A 3 15.51 -26.25 -24.17
CA HIS A 3 15.19 -25.78 -25.53
C HIS A 3 15.02 -24.24 -25.55
N PHE A 4 16.01 -23.50 -25.05
CA PHE A 4 16.04 -22.04 -25.21
C PHE A 4 16.87 -21.70 -26.46
N GLU A 5 16.23 -21.09 -27.46
CA GLU A 5 16.89 -20.57 -28.67
C GLU A 5 16.70 -19.05 -28.69
N PRO A 6 17.78 -18.26 -28.52
CA PRO A 6 17.68 -16.80 -28.46
C PRO A 6 17.32 -16.24 -29.84
N GLU A 7 16.31 -15.38 -29.89
CA GLU A 7 15.94 -14.63 -31.10
C GLU A 7 16.79 -13.37 -31.29
N GLN A 8 17.28 -12.79 -30.19
CA GLN A 8 18.10 -11.57 -30.16
C GLN A 8 19.17 -11.68 -29.08
N GLU A 9 20.31 -11.03 -29.32
CA GLU A 9 21.46 -11.00 -28.43
C GLU A 9 22.02 -9.58 -28.37
N PHE A 10 22.36 -9.12 -27.16
CA PHE A 10 22.87 -7.78 -26.91
C PHE A 10 23.97 -7.85 -25.85
N VAL A 11 25.03 -7.05 -26.04
CA VAL A 11 26.03 -6.75 -25.01
C VAL A 11 25.73 -5.35 -24.50
N LEU A 12 25.50 -5.22 -23.19
CA LEU A 12 25.11 -3.95 -22.56
C LEU A 12 26.31 -3.28 -21.90
N GLU A 13 26.47 -1.97 -22.12
CA GLU A 13 27.48 -1.14 -21.46
C GLU A 13 26.90 -0.39 -20.26
N PRO A 14 27.75 0.19 -19.37
CA PRO A 14 27.28 1.01 -18.26
C PRO A 14 26.38 2.18 -18.72
N GLY A 15 25.12 2.17 -18.30
CA GLY A 15 24.12 3.17 -18.65
C GLY A 15 23.04 2.66 -19.60
N ASP A 16 23.26 1.53 -20.26
CA ASP A 16 22.26 0.91 -21.12
C ASP A 16 21.10 0.30 -20.30
N MET A 17 19.91 0.30 -20.91
CA MET A 17 18.70 -0.29 -20.32
C MET A 17 18.04 -1.25 -21.30
N LEU A 18 17.79 -2.47 -20.83
CA LEU A 18 17.01 -3.47 -21.54
C LEU A 18 15.63 -3.61 -20.89
N TYR A 19 14.59 -3.24 -21.62
CA TYR A 19 13.20 -3.46 -21.18
C TYR A 19 12.69 -4.80 -21.69
N LEU A 20 12.20 -5.64 -20.77
CA LEU A 20 11.61 -6.93 -21.07
C LEU A 20 10.14 -6.95 -20.59
N PRO A 21 9.16 -7.08 -21.50
CA PRO A 21 7.77 -7.23 -21.09
C PRO A 21 7.52 -8.63 -20.50
N PRO A 22 6.40 -8.82 -19.76
CA PRO A 22 6.05 -10.13 -19.20
C PRO A 22 5.99 -11.23 -20.28
N GLY A 23 6.50 -12.41 -19.92
CA GLY A 23 6.48 -13.60 -20.80
C GLY A 23 7.71 -13.76 -21.70
N TYR A 24 8.64 -12.80 -21.71
CA TYR A 24 9.89 -12.93 -22.46
C TYR A 24 10.94 -13.69 -21.65
N ALA A 25 11.38 -14.83 -22.20
CA ALA A 25 12.52 -15.55 -21.69
C ALA A 25 13.79 -14.73 -21.96
N HIS A 26 14.67 -14.64 -20.97
CA HIS A 26 15.96 -13.98 -21.09
C HIS A 26 17.01 -14.78 -20.35
N ASP A 27 18.24 -14.74 -20.86
CA ASP A 27 19.41 -15.35 -20.26
C ASP A 27 20.53 -14.31 -20.28
N GLY A 28 21.08 -14.01 -19.11
CA GLY A 28 22.06 -12.94 -18.91
C GLY A 28 23.36 -13.50 -18.38
N ILE A 29 24.46 -13.29 -19.12
CA ILE A 29 25.80 -13.73 -18.77
C ILE A 29 26.68 -12.51 -18.56
N ALA A 30 27.43 -12.48 -17.46
CA ALA A 30 28.36 -11.40 -17.17
C ALA A 30 29.61 -11.50 -18.04
N GLU A 31 29.98 -10.40 -18.71
CA GLU A 31 31.29 -10.23 -19.34
C GLU A 31 32.23 -9.48 -18.38
N GLY A 32 32.96 -10.22 -17.56
CA GLY A 32 33.84 -9.66 -16.54
C GLY A 32 33.09 -9.22 -15.27
N GLU A 33 33.65 -8.21 -14.58
CA GLU A 33 33.05 -7.65 -13.36
C GLU A 33 31.91 -6.70 -13.74
N CYS A 34 30.67 -7.05 -13.41
CA CYS A 34 29.49 -6.23 -13.70
C CYS A 34 28.49 -6.19 -12.54
N MET A 35 27.65 -5.15 -12.52
CA MET A 35 26.46 -5.06 -11.68
C MET A 35 25.23 -4.79 -12.56
N THR A 36 24.13 -5.48 -12.27
CA THR A 36 22.87 -5.31 -13.00
C THR A 36 21.77 -4.88 -12.02
N TYR A 37 21.10 -3.77 -12.32
CA TYR A 37 19.97 -3.28 -11.54
C TYR A 37 18.66 -3.68 -12.22
N SER A 38 17.91 -4.61 -11.61
CA SER A 38 16.61 -5.05 -12.13
C SER A 38 15.47 -4.23 -11.55
N ILE A 39 14.84 -3.38 -12.37
CA ILE A 39 13.66 -2.59 -12.00
C ILE A 39 12.41 -3.37 -12.39
N GLY A 40 11.84 -4.12 -11.43
CA GLY A 40 10.65 -4.93 -11.64
C GLY A 40 9.34 -4.16 -11.44
N PHE A 41 8.37 -4.40 -12.32
CA PHE A 41 6.99 -3.96 -12.17
C PHE A 41 6.12 -5.11 -11.63
N ARG A 42 5.04 -4.78 -10.91
CA ARG A 42 4.09 -5.77 -10.38
C ARG A 42 2.68 -5.45 -10.86
N VAL A 43 1.97 -6.48 -11.31
CA VAL A 43 0.53 -6.43 -11.57
C VAL A 43 -0.11 -7.56 -10.75
N PRO A 44 -0.97 -7.26 -9.77
CA PRO A 44 -1.61 -8.30 -8.97
C PRO A 44 -2.65 -9.05 -9.80
N ALA A 45 -2.75 -10.36 -9.61
CA ALA A 45 -3.81 -11.14 -10.25
C ALA A 45 -5.17 -10.81 -9.62
N ARG A 46 -6.27 -10.95 -10.37
CA ARG A 46 -7.62 -10.66 -9.85
C ARG A 46 -7.96 -11.46 -8.58
N ALA A 47 -7.61 -12.75 -8.55
CA ALA A 47 -7.88 -13.62 -7.41
C ALA A 47 -7.01 -13.28 -6.19
N GLU A 48 -5.76 -12.89 -6.43
CA GLU A 48 -4.86 -12.38 -5.39
C GLU A 48 -5.44 -11.10 -4.79
N LEU A 49 -5.76 -10.13 -5.64
CA LEU A 49 -6.34 -8.86 -5.21
C LEU A 49 -7.62 -9.07 -4.40
N ALA A 50 -8.53 -9.91 -4.87
CA ALA A 50 -9.77 -10.20 -4.14
C ALA A 50 -9.50 -10.78 -2.74
N ARG A 51 -8.55 -11.70 -2.59
CA ARG A 51 -8.19 -12.29 -1.30
C ARG A 51 -7.61 -11.24 -0.35
N GLU A 52 -6.64 -10.46 -0.80
CA GLU A 52 -5.97 -9.46 0.04
C GLU A 52 -6.92 -8.35 0.49
N LEU A 53 -7.82 -7.92 -0.40
CA LEU A 53 -8.81 -6.88 -0.09
C LEU A 53 -9.90 -7.38 0.87
N LEU A 54 -10.39 -8.61 0.68
CA LEU A 54 -11.39 -9.19 1.58
C LEU A 54 -10.86 -9.37 3.00
N MET A 55 -9.59 -9.73 3.15
CA MET A 55 -8.93 -9.84 4.46
C MET A 55 -8.91 -8.48 5.17
N ARG A 56 -8.47 -7.42 4.47
CA ARG A 56 -8.44 -6.06 5.03
C ARG A 56 -9.81 -5.51 5.39
N VAL A 57 -10.80 -5.71 4.51
CA VAL A 57 -12.19 -5.30 4.78
C VAL A 57 -12.75 -6.05 6.01
N ALA A 58 -12.32 -7.28 6.26
CA ALA A 58 -12.77 -8.06 7.41
C ALA A 58 -12.04 -7.73 8.72
N GLU A 59 -10.81 -7.19 8.66
CA GLU A 59 -10.05 -6.73 9.82
C GLU A 59 -10.55 -5.38 10.35
N GLU A 60 -11.34 -4.67 9.56
CA GLU A 60 -11.95 -3.43 9.98
C GLU A 60 -13.03 -3.68 11.05
N GLU A 61 -12.78 -3.17 12.26
CA GLU A 61 -13.78 -3.14 13.31
C GLU A 61 -14.88 -2.16 12.90
N GLY A 62 -16.03 -2.67 12.49
CA GLY A 62 -17.21 -1.82 12.27
C GLY A 62 -17.61 -1.12 13.58
N ASP A 63 -18.22 0.07 13.46
CA ASP A 63 -18.72 0.92 14.56
C ASP A 63 -19.76 0.23 15.49
N ASP A 64 -20.10 -1.04 15.26
CA ASP A 64 -21.04 -1.78 16.09
C ASP A 64 -20.35 -2.22 17.38
N ASP A 65 -20.49 -1.42 18.45
CA ASP A 65 -20.08 -1.71 19.83
C ASP A 65 -20.57 -3.09 20.35
N VAL A 66 -21.55 -3.71 19.67
CA VAL A 66 -22.14 -5.00 20.04
C VAL A 66 -22.14 -5.95 18.83
N PRO A 67 -21.52 -7.14 18.94
CA PRO A 67 -21.53 -8.11 17.85
C PRO A 67 -22.94 -8.58 17.52
N VAL A 68 -23.33 -8.50 16.24
CA VAL A 68 -24.59 -9.05 15.75
C VAL A 68 -24.46 -10.56 15.61
N LEU A 69 -25.14 -11.29 16.49
CA LEU A 69 -25.14 -12.76 16.49
C LEU A 69 -26.27 -13.31 15.60
N TYR A 70 -26.02 -14.45 14.96
CA TYR A 70 -27.07 -15.26 14.31
C TYR A 70 -28.15 -15.62 15.34
N ARG A 71 -29.42 -15.52 14.94
CA ARG A 71 -30.58 -15.82 15.79
C ARG A 71 -31.48 -16.81 15.08
N ASP A 72 -31.81 -17.89 15.77
CA ASP A 72 -32.61 -19.02 15.29
C ASP A 72 -33.87 -19.26 16.14
N ALA A 73 -34.32 -18.27 16.90
CA ALA A 73 -35.48 -18.38 17.80
C ALA A 73 -36.79 -18.80 17.08
N GLY A 74 -36.87 -18.64 15.76
CA GLY A 74 -37.98 -19.09 14.91
C GLY A 74 -37.68 -20.33 14.06
N GLN A 75 -36.56 -21.01 14.27
CA GLN A 75 -36.18 -22.18 13.50
C GLN A 75 -37.02 -23.40 13.92
N GLU A 76 -37.67 -24.04 12.95
CA GLU A 76 -38.43 -25.26 13.19
C GLU A 76 -37.52 -26.46 13.46
N ALA A 77 -38.07 -27.51 14.07
CA ALA A 77 -37.36 -28.77 14.26
C ALA A 77 -36.95 -29.36 12.91
N VAL A 78 -35.69 -29.77 12.79
CA VAL A 78 -35.12 -30.28 11.54
C VAL A 78 -35.09 -31.81 11.54
N ASP A 79 -35.51 -32.41 10.43
CA ASP A 79 -35.37 -33.87 10.20
C ASP A 79 -33.96 -34.24 9.69
N GLN A 80 -33.20 -33.25 9.21
CA GLN A 80 -31.85 -33.42 8.64
C GLN A 80 -30.84 -32.58 9.44
N PRO A 81 -30.30 -33.09 10.56
CA PRO A 81 -29.46 -32.30 11.47
C PRO A 81 -28.09 -31.89 10.89
N ALA A 82 -27.67 -32.49 9.77
CA ALA A 82 -26.43 -32.13 9.08
C ALA A 82 -26.61 -31.04 8.01
N ALA A 83 -27.84 -30.64 7.70
CA ALA A 83 -28.11 -29.59 6.71
C ALA A 83 -27.85 -28.21 7.34
N ILE A 84 -27.15 -27.35 6.61
CA ILE A 84 -26.99 -25.94 7.00
C ILE A 84 -28.33 -25.23 6.76
N PRO A 85 -28.91 -24.52 7.77
CA PRO A 85 -30.14 -23.78 7.57
C PRO A 85 -29.97 -22.67 6.53
N GLU A 86 -30.96 -22.49 5.66
CA GLU A 86 -30.90 -21.44 4.63
C GLU A 86 -30.78 -20.04 5.25
N GLN A 87 -31.41 -19.83 6.41
CA GLN A 87 -31.31 -18.58 7.18
C GLN A 87 -29.85 -18.27 7.58
N LEU A 88 -29.01 -19.28 7.80
CA LEU A 88 -27.59 -19.08 8.10
C LEU A 88 -26.81 -18.68 6.82
N HIS A 89 -27.17 -19.22 5.65
CA HIS A 89 -26.61 -18.74 4.38
C HIS A 89 -26.99 -17.28 4.10
N GLU A 90 -28.24 -16.90 4.36
CA GLU A 90 -28.72 -15.52 4.21
C GLU A 90 -27.99 -14.57 5.17
N PHE A 91 -27.84 -14.97 6.44
CA PHE A 91 -27.09 -14.22 7.45
C PHE A 91 -25.63 -14.00 7.02
N ALA A 92 -24.95 -15.06 6.55
CA ALA A 92 -23.58 -14.96 6.07
C ALA A 92 -23.45 -14.06 4.83
N ARG A 93 -24.41 -14.12 3.90
CA ARG A 93 -24.45 -13.27 2.70
C ARG A 93 -24.64 -11.79 3.07
N ASP A 94 -25.59 -11.50 3.96
CA ASP A 94 -25.85 -10.14 4.45
C ASP A 94 -24.61 -9.55 5.14
N ALA A 95 -23.91 -10.34 5.96
CA ALA A 95 -22.65 -9.92 6.60
C ALA A 95 -21.58 -9.50 5.57
N LEU A 96 -21.36 -10.31 4.54
CA LEU A 96 -20.41 -10.00 3.46
C LEU A 96 -20.85 -8.78 2.64
N GLU A 97 -22.14 -8.67 2.31
CA GLU A 97 -22.68 -7.54 1.57
C GLU A 97 -22.57 -6.22 2.34
N ARG A 98 -22.76 -6.25 3.66
CA ARG A 98 -22.62 -5.06 4.51
C ARG A 98 -21.18 -4.58 4.57
N ALA A 99 -20.24 -5.48 4.86
CA ALA A 99 -18.82 -5.14 4.88
C ALA A 99 -18.36 -4.52 3.54
N LEU A 100 -18.83 -5.07 2.41
CA LEU A 100 -18.50 -4.52 1.08
C LEU A 100 -19.23 -3.22 0.73
N ARG A 101 -20.35 -2.90 1.39
CA ARG A 101 -21.12 -1.66 1.17
C ARG A 101 -20.62 -0.49 2.02
N GLU A 102 -19.73 -0.75 2.97
CA GLU A 102 -19.20 0.28 3.84
C GLU A 102 -18.52 1.39 3.02
N PRO A 103 -18.90 2.67 3.22
CA PRO A 103 -18.37 3.75 2.42
C PRO A 103 -16.85 3.82 2.48
N LEU A 104 -16.23 3.76 1.30
CA LEU A 104 -14.78 3.87 1.09
C LEU A 104 -13.94 2.67 1.55
N ALA A 105 -14.55 1.60 2.10
CA ALA A 105 -13.79 0.44 2.59
C ALA A 105 -12.90 -0.20 1.51
N LEU A 106 -13.44 -0.36 0.30
CA LEU A 106 -12.67 -0.90 -0.82
C LEU A 106 -11.50 0.01 -1.23
N GLN A 107 -11.73 1.32 -1.31
CA GLN A 107 -10.72 2.31 -1.70
C GLN A 107 -9.57 2.31 -0.69
N ARG A 108 -9.91 2.29 0.60
CA ARG A 108 -8.96 2.20 1.68
C ARG A 108 -8.13 0.92 1.60
N ALA A 109 -8.80 -0.23 1.59
CA ALA A 109 -8.14 -1.53 1.54
C ALA A 109 -7.19 -1.65 0.33
N LEU A 110 -7.56 -1.06 -0.80
CA LEU A 110 -6.72 -1.05 -2.00
C LEU A 110 -5.47 -0.17 -1.82
N GLY A 111 -5.62 1.04 -1.29
CA GLY A 111 -4.51 1.95 -1.08
C GLY A 111 -3.50 1.42 -0.05
N GLU A 112 -4.00 0.85 1.04
CA GLU A 112 -3.20 0.17 2.05
C GLU A 112 -2.43 -1.01 1.45
N TYR A 113 -3.11 -1.91 0.74
CA TYR A 113 -2.46 -3.04 0.07
C TYR A 113 -1.35 -2.61 -0.92
N LEU A 114 -1.59 -1.55 -1.70
CA LEU A 114 -0.63 -1.07 -2.70
C LEU A 114 0.57 -0.37 -2.08
N THR A 115 0.39 0.26 -0.91
CA THR A 115 1.46 0.98 -0.21
C THR A 115 2.17 0.12 0.83
N GLU A 116 1.64 -1.04 1.20
CA GLU A 116 2.30 -1.94 2.13
C GLU A 116 3.71 -2.33 1.62
N PRO A 117 4.77 -2.12 2.44
CA PRO A 117 6.11 -2.56 2.12
C PRO A 117 6.19 -4.09 2.09
N LYS A 118 7.21 -4.63 1.41
CA LYS A 118 7.47 -6.08 1.53
C LYS A 118 7.84 -6.41 2.97
N PRO A 119 7.51 -7.61 3.50
CA PRO A 119 7.88 -8.02 4.86
C PRO A 119 9.38 -7.94 5.16
N SER A 120 10.24 -7.99 4.13
CA SER A 120 11.69 -7.85 4.24
C SER A 120 12.18 -6.39 4.27
N VAL A 121 11.28 -5.41 4.24
CA VAL A 121 11.61 -3.98 4.31
C VAL A 121 11.26 -3.49 5.71
N TRP A 122 12.29 -3.14 6.47
CA TRP A 122 12.12 -2.51 7.78
C TRP A 122 12.63 -1.07 7.73
N PHE A 123 12.08 -0.24 8.59
CA PHE A 123 12.52 1.12 8.84
C PHE A 123 13.21 1.17 10.20
N GLU A 124 14.18 2.07 10.34
CA GLU A 124 14.85 2.30 11.61
C GLU A 124 14.17 3.52 12.26
N PRO A 125 13.54 3.35 13.44
CA PRO A 125 12.95 4.48 14.14
C PRO A 125 13.98 5.55 14.42
N GLN A 126 13.58 6.81 14.30
CA GLN A 126 14.42 7.96 14.58
C GLN A 126 13.91 8.65 15.84
N ASP A 127 14.83 9.19 16.63
CA ASP A 127 14.47 10.02 17.79
C ASP A 127 14.38 11.46 17.28
N ALA A 128 13.32 11.78 16.52
CA ALA A 128 13.18 13.08 15.88
C ALA A 128 12.62 14.10 16.88
N GLY A 129 13.41 14.45 17.90
CA GLY A 129 13.18 15.63 18.75
C GLY A 129 13.41 16.96 18.02
N VAL A 130 13.23 17.01 16.69
CA VAL A 130 13.72 18.06 15.81
C VAL A 130 12.56 18.80 15.16
N MET A 131 12.62 20.14 15.19
CA MET A 131 11.71 20.99 14.46
C MET A 131 11.80 20.69 12.95
N LEU A 132 10.66 20.38 12.31
CA LEU A 132 10.61 20.08 10.88
C LEU A 132 10.86 21.34 10.04
N GLU A 133 12.09 21.51 9.54
CA GLU A 133 12.43 22.54 8.54
C GLU A 133 12.24 22.06 7.09
N GLY A 134 12.06 20.74 6.93
CA GLY A 134 11.78 20.03 5.70
C GLY A 134 11.52 18.56 6.01
N VAL A 135 10.85 17.87 5.10
CA VAL A 135 10.58 16.43 5.20
C VAL A 135 10.89 15.78 3.86
N ALA A 136 11.58 14.65 3.88
CA ALA A 136 11.77 13.80 2.70
C ALA A 136 11.39 12.36 3.02
N LEU A 137 10.68 11.69 2.12
CA LEU A 137 10.32 10.28 2.30
C LEU A 137 11.57 9.40 2.20
N ASP A 138 11.70 8.41 3.08
CA ASP A 138 12.71 7.36 2.94
C ASP A 138 12.55 6.67 1.58
N ARG A 139 13.65 6.22 0.96
CA ARG A 139 13.62 5.58 -0.37
C ARG A 139 12.75 4.31 -0.42
N ARG A 140 12.54 3.67 0.73
CA ARG A 140 11.70 2.47 0.92
C ARG A 140 10.22 2.82 1.08
N THR A 141 9.89 4.06 1.43
CA THR A 141 8.52 4.49 1.68
C THR A 141 7.69 4.53 0.41
N ARG A 142 6.52 3.91 0.49
CA ARG A 142 5.51 3.87 -0.54
C ARG A 142 4.35 4.75 -0.11
N MET A 143 4.12 5.82 -0.86
CA MET A 143 3.04 6.76 -0.60
C MET A 143 2.19 6.89 -1.86
N MET A 144 0.87 6.88 -1.69
CA MET A 144 -0.12 7.05 -2.76
C MET A 144 -1.27 7.90 -2.23
N TYR A 145 -2.18 8.32 -3.12
CA TYR A 145 -3.39 9.03 -2.71
C TYR A 145 -4.53 8.75 -3.68
N ASP A 146 -5.74 8.99 -3.20
CA ASP A 146 -6.93 9.09 -4.03
C ASP A 146 -7.67 10.42 -3.75
N ALA A 147 -8.95 10.49 -4.14
CA ALA A 147 -9.76 11.69 -3.93
C ALA A 147 -10.02 11.99 -2.44
N GLN A 148 -10.04 10.97 -1.58
CA GLN A 148 -10.45 11.02 -0.16
C GLN A 148 -9.31 10.70 0.82
N HIS A 149 -8.26 10.00 0.37
CA HIS A 149 -7.23 9.45 1.24
C HIS A 149 -5.81 9.76 0.78
N VAL A 150 -4.92 9.72 1.76
CA VAL A 150 -3.48 9.54 1.61
C VAL A 150 -3.13 8.18 2.20
N PHE A 151 -2.33 7.41 1.47
CA PHE A 151 -1.86 6.09 1.87
C PHE A 151 -0.35 6.11 2.02
N ILE A 152 0.16 5.51 3.09
CA ILE A 152 1.60 5.41 3.31
C ILE A 152 1.91 4.10 4.03
N ASN A 153 2.78 3.29 3.44
CA ASN A 153 3.31 2.07 4.04
C ASN A 153 2.26 1.09 4.62
N GLY A 154 1.05 1.05 4.07
CA GLY A 154 -0.03 0.19 4.56
C GLY A 154 -1.07 0.90 5.42
N ASP A 155 -0.82 2.14 5.81
CA ASP A 155 -1.76 2.98 6.57
C ASP A 155 -2.54 3.91 5.64
N SER A 156 -3.74 4.31 6.08
CA SER A 156 -4.61 5.24 5.38
C SER A 156 -5.07 6.39 6.28
N TYR A 157 -5.14 7.58 5.70
CA TYR A 157 -5.61 8.79 6.37
C TYR A 157 -6.62 9.52 5.48
N ARG A 158 -7.78 9.87 6.02
CA ARG A 158 -8.71 10.76 5.34
C ARG A 158 -8.12 12.17 5.29
N ALA A 159 -8.04 12.73 4.09
CA ALA A 159 -7.46 14.04 3.89
C ALA A 159 -8.32 14.88 2.94
N ALA A 160 -8.55 16.13 3.31
CA ALA A 160 -9.23 17.11 2.47
C ALA A 160 -8.52 18.47 2.48
N GLY A 161 -8.90 19.33 1.54
CA GLY A 161 -8.46 20.72 1.51
C GLY A 161 -6.95 20.90 1.35
N ARG A 162 -6.39 21.77 2.19
CA ARG A 162 -4.99 22.22 2.07
C ARG A 162 -4.00 21.12 2.40
N ASP A 163 -4.25 20.35 3.46
CA ASP A 163 -3.33 19.30 3.89
C ASP A 163 -3.36 18.12 2.92
N ALA A 164 -4.52 17.78 2.33
CA ALA A 164 -4.55 16.83 1.22
C ALA A 164 -3.69 17.29 0.05
N THR A 165 -3.73 18.57 -0.30
CA THR A 165 -2.89 19.12 -1.38
C THR A 165 -1.41 19.02 -1.03
N LEU A 166 -1.05 19.28 0.23
CA LEU A 166 0.30 19.17 0.75
C LEU A 166 0.82 17.72 0.72
N MET A 167 0.02 16.77 1.20
CA MET A 167 0.39 15.35 1.23
C MET A 167 0.47 14.73 -0.17
N ARG A 168 -0.37 15.16 -1.11
CA ARG A 168 -0.24 14.78 -2.53
C ARG A 168 1.09 15.24 -3.11
N ARG A 169 1.50 16.47 -2.79
CA ARG A 169 2.80 16.99 -3.18
C ARG A 169 3.94 16.17 -2.56
N LEU A 170 3.84 15.80 -1.29
CA LEU A 170 4.83 14.91 -0.66
C LEU A 170 4.89 13.56 -1.35
N ALA A 171 3.75 12.96 -1.71
CA ALA A 171 3.71 11.69 -2.42
C ALA A 171 4.38 11.77 -3.80
N ASP A 172 4.07 12.82 -4.57
CA ASP A 172 4.56 12.99 -5.95
C ASP A 172 6.02 13.45 -6.01
N GLN A 173 6.43 14.37 -5.12
CA GLN A 173 7.77 14.97 -5.12
C GLN A 173 8.73 14.27 -4.16
N ARG A 174 8.22 13.46 -3.24
CA ARG A 174 8.97 12.80 -2.15
C ARG A 174 9.62 13.74 -1.14
N TRP A 175 9.38 15.04 -1.22
CA TRP A 175 9.87 16.02 -0.25
C TRP A 175 8.96 17.24 -0.11
N LEU A 176 9.04 17.90 1.04
CA LEU A 176 8.42 19.18 1.37
C LEU A 176 9.45 20.10 2.02
N GLY A 177 9.47 21.37 1.64
CA GLY A 177 10.35 22.37 2.23
C GLY A 177 9.67 23.19 3.33
N SER A 178 10.44 24.04 4.01
CA SER A 178 9.97 24.92 5.10
C SER A 178 8.74 25.77 4.74
N ARG A 179 8.65 26.27 3.49
CA ARG A 179 7.49 27.05 3.02
C ARG A 179 6.21 26.21 2.92
N ASP A 180 6.36 24.93 2.62
CA ASP A 180 5.23 24.01 2.53
C ASP A 180 4.76 23.62 3.93
N LEU A 181 5.71 23.34 4.83
CA LEU A 181 5.44 23.06 6.24
C LEU A 181 4.82 24.24 6.98
N ALA A 182 5.21 25.48 6.66
CA ALA A 182 4.57 26.69 7.20
C ALA A 182 3.09 26.82 6.83
N ARG A 183 2.63 26.04 5.84
CA ARG A 183 1.22 25.96 5.43
C ARG A 183 0.53 24.69 5.93
N ALA A 184 1.22 23.78 6.60
CA ALA A 184 0.60 22.60 7.19
C ALA A 184 -0.29 23.00 8.37
N SER A 185 -1.34 22.23 8.65
CA SER A 185 -2.01 22.27 9.96
C SER A 185 -1.15 21.61 11.04
N ASP A 186 -1.51 21.80 12.31
CA ASP A 186 -0.86 21.15 13.43
C ASP A 186 -1.00 19.61 13.32
N ASP A 187 -2.19 19.11 12.99
CA ASP A 187 -2.43 17.66 12.75
C ASP A 187 -1.53 17.10 11.64
N ALA A 188 -1.34 17.86 10.55
CA ALA A 188 -0.45 17.46 9.47
C ALA A 188 1.02 17.45 9.89
N LEU A 189 1.45 18.40 10.73
CA LEU A 189 2.82 18.43 11.26
C LEU A 189 3.07 17.29 12.25
N GLU A 190 2.08 16.97 13.10
CA GLU A 190 2.15 15.83 14.01
C GLU A 190 2.28 14.52 13.24
N LEU A 191 1.50 14.35 12.17
CA LEU A 191 1.58 13.17 11.31
C LEU A 191 2.93 13.06 10.59
N LEU A 192 3.46 14.16 10.07
CA LEU A 192 4.80 14.17 9.46
C LEU A 192 5.89 13.85 10.48
N SER A 193 5.75 14.33 11.72
CA SER A 193 6.67 14.02 12.81
C SER A 193 6.64 12.52 13.13
N SER A 194 5.45 11.94 13.27
CA SER A 194 5.33 10.50 13.58
C SER A 194 5.89 9.62 12.46
N TRP A 195 5.77 10.03 11.20
CA TRP A 195 6.42 9.34 10.09
C TRP A 195 7.95 9.47 10.11
N CYS A 196 8.49 10.60 10.57
CA CYS A 196 9.92 10.72 10.82
C CYS A 196 10.37 9.80 11.96
N ASP A 197 9.63 9.76 13.07
CA ASP A 197 9.92 8.88 14.21
C ASP A 197 9.87 7.40 13.81
N ALA A 198 8.93 7.01 12.94
CA ALA A 198 8.83 5.66 12.38
C ALA A 198 9.93 5.34 11.34
N GLY A 199 10.73 6.33 10.94
CA GLY A 199 11.75 6.21 9.89
C GLY A 199 11.18 6.16 8.46
N TRP A 200 9.88 6.42 8.28
CA TRP A 200 9.23 6.47 6.96
C TRP A 200 9.58 7.76 6.21
N ALA A 201 9.95 8.80 6.95
CA ALA A 201 10.46 10.04 6.43
C ALA A 201 11.67 10.51 7.25
N HIS A 202 12.34 11.55 6.77
CA HIS A 202 13.49 12.16 7.43
C HIS A 202 13.28 13.66 7.53
N ALA A 203 13.52 14.21 8.72
CA ALA A 203 13.55 15.64 8.95
C ALA A 203 14.82 16.25 8.35
N GLY A 204 14.67 17.29 7.54
CA GLY A 204 15.79 18.04 6.97
C GLY A 204 15.56 18.51 5.54
N VAL A 205 16.47 19.36 5.07
CA VAL A 205 16.51 19.80 3.67
C VAL A 205 17.27 18.75 2.88
N TYR A 206 16.60 17.95 2.06
CA TYR A 206 17.30 17.24 0.98
C TYR A 206 17.74 18.29 -0.05
N PRO A 207 19.05 18.55 -0.24
CA PRO A 207 19.49 19.47 -1.27
C PRO A 207 19.78 18.66 -2.54
N GLN A 208 19.08 19.03 -3.62
CA GLN A 208 19.40 18.90 -5.04
C GLN A 208 20.07 17.61 -5.54
N GLU A 209 19.38 17.00 -6.51
CA GLU A 209 19.94 16.17 -7.58
C GLU A 209 21.43 16.51 -7.82
N THR A 210 22.31 15.59 -7.46
CA THR A 210 23.65 15.59 -8.04
C THR A 210 23.56 14.69 -9.27
N PRO A 211 23.89 15.19 -10.48
CA PRO A 211 23.83 14.41 -11.71
C PRO A 211 24.77 13.21 -11.70
#